data_AF-A0A2S0WT90-F1
#
_entry.id   AF-A0A2S0WT90-F1
#
_cell.length_a   1.000
_cell.length_b   1.000
_cell.length_c   1.000
_cell.angle_alpha   90.00
_cell.angle_beta   90.00
_cell.angle_gamma   90.00
#
_symmetry.space_group_name_H-M   'P 1'
#
loop_
_entity.id
_entity.type
_entity.pdbx_description
1 polymer ?
#
loop_
_entity_poly.entity_id
_entity_poly.type
_entity_poly.pdbx_seq_one_letter_code
_entity_poly.pdbx_strand_id
1 'polypeptide(L)'
;MDHDHAPLTARRDELRRIVYGAPGGHESNAVAELADVERRLEQLEQLEQLAQLRAMQESAAGSTEGDRAAAGGVDDGVVAGTGLSRPRRGRPWFARPVVAILGAAVAVAVGGGLAVALDPWSGAGEPPRGLEVFERADDDVDAAPRAFVAALGREAVATFRNIGRAVGHDVWVFRDGRDVCMIAQRRPWSSWGANCVSETKFMRSGISQFITYDEFSGQARPAGLDYSSAVELTWTNGSAEVEWSIVPASRAAVDGVWVWVPASADGGSVPMTYEEWSTVGPGAGPNGS
;
A
#
# COMPACT_ATOMS: atom_id res chain seq x y z
N MET A 1 14.53 4.08 20.71
CA MET A 1 13.52 5.06 20.23
C MET A 1 14.29 6.16 19.56
N ASP A 2 14.13 6.26 18.25
CA ASP A 2 14.84 7.24 17.43
C ASP A 2 14.43 8.67 17.85
N HIS A 3 15.41 9.56 17.98
CA HIS A 3 15.18 10.92 18.50
C HIS A 3 14.29 11.76 17.56
N ASP A 4 14.13 11.33 16.30
CA ASP A 4 13.36 12.03 15.27
C ASP A 4 11.88 11.60 15.19
N HIS A 5 11.51 10.43 15.72
CA HIS A 5 10.14 9.89 15.56
C HIS A 5 9.10 10.61 16.44
N ALA A 6 9.44 10.85 17.71
CA ALA A 6 8.56 11.52 18.67
C ALA A 6 8.16 12.95 18.26
N PRO A 7 9.09 13.85 17.85
CA PRO A 7 8.72 15.20 17.44
C PRO A 7 7.89 15.22 16.15
N LEU A 8 8.19 14.35 15.17
CA LEU A 8 7.38 14.24 13.94
C LEU A 8 5.95 13.76 14.21
N THR A 9 5.80 12.80 15.12
CA THR A 9 4.47 12.32 15.55
C THR A 9 3.66 13.44 16.21
N ALA A 10 4.28 14.19 17.13
CA ALA A 10 3.62 15.33 17.78
C ALA A 10 3.23 16.42 16.77
N ARG A 11 4.10 16.71 15.80
CA ARG A 11 3.83 17.69 14.74
C ARG A 11 2.71 17.23 13.81
N ARG A 12 2.68 15.95 13.42
CA ARG A 12 1.58 15.36 12.66
C ARG A 12 0.25 15.56 13.38
N ASP A 13 0.20 15.24 14.67
CA ASP A 13 -1.04 15.31 15.44
C ASP A 13 -1.52 16.76 15.63
N GLU A 14 -0.60 17.72 15.76
CA GLU A 14 -0.89 19.15 15.73
C GLU A 14 -1.48 19.59 14.37
N LEU A 15 -0.82 19.21 13.27
CA LEU A 15 -1.24 19.57 11.92
C LEU A 15 -2.60 18.94 11.57
N ARG A 16 -2.85 17.69 11.97
CA ARG A 16 -4.17 17.05 11.84
C ARG A 16 -5.25 17.82 12.57
N ARG A 17 -4.97 18.35 13.76
CA ARG A 17 -5.90 19.19 14.50
C ARG A 17 -6.21 20.50 13.77
N ILE A 18 -5.25 21.07 13.05
CA ILE A 18 -5.46 22.30 12.26
C ILE A 18 -6.26 21.98 10.99
N VAL A 19 -5.80 21.00 10.20
CA VAL A 19 -6.38 20.63 8.91
C VAL A 19 -7.81 20.11 9.07
N TYR A 20 -8.04 19.24 10.05
CA TYR A 20 -9.35 18.62 10.26
C TYR A 20 -10.18 19.31 11.34
N GLY A 21 -9.58 20.07 12.27
CA GLY A 21 -10.27 20.64 13.42
C GLY A 21 -10.76 22.09 13.26
N ALA A 22 -10.45 22.77 12.15
CA ALA A 22 -10.89 24.14 11.89
C ALA A 22 -11.70 24.24 10.58
N PRO A 23 -12.77 25.06 10.52
CA PRO A 23 -13.43 25.41 9.26
C PRO A 23 -12.41 26.02 8.29
N GLY A 24 -12.34 25.50 7.06
CA GLY A 24 -11.32 25.90 6.07
C GLY A 24 -9.91 25.40 6.35
N GLY A 25 -9.70 24.50 7.33
CA GLY A 25 -8.39 23.93 7.65
C GLY A 25 -7.73 23.22 6.45
N HIS A 26 -8.54 22.68 5.54
CA HIS A 26 -8.11 22.05 4.29
C HIS A 26 -7.60 23.05 3.22
N GLU A 27 -7.89 24.35 3.36
CA GLU A 27 -7.35 25.40 2.48
C GLU A 27 -6.06 26.01 3.03
N SER A 28 -5.64 25.60 4.24
CA SER A 28 -4.45 26.13 4.89
C SER A 28 -3.16 25.47 4.39
N ASN A 29 -2.04 26.19 4.50
CA ASN A 29 -0.70 25.64 4.23
C ASN A 29 -0.36 24.42 5.12
N ALA A 30 -1.13 24.18 6.19
CA ALA A 30 -0.95 23.02 7.05
C ALA A 30 -1.24 21.69 6.32
N VAL A 31 -1.99 21.70 5.21
CA VAL A 31 -2.23 20.48 4.41
C VAL A 31 -0.95 19.98 3.76
N ALA A 32 -0.21 20.87 3.11
CA ALA A 32 1.06 20.52 2.47
C ALA A 32 2.10 20.06 3.51
N GLU A 33 2.16 20.74 4.65
CA GLU A 33 3.05 20.34 5.75
C GLU A 33 2.65 18.98 6.35
N LEU A 34 1.35 18.75 6.56
CA LEU A 34 0.85 17.47 7.07
C LEU A 34 1.24 16.33 6.14
N ALA A 35 1.06 16.50 4.83
CA ALA A 35 1.43 15.50 3.83
C ALA A 35 2.94 15.19 3.86
N ASP A 36 3.80 16.19 4.05
CA ASP A 36 5.25 15.98 4.15
C ASP A 36 5.65 15.22 5.42
N VAL A 37 5.08 15.62 6.57
CA VAL A 37 5.32 14.96 7.86
C VAL A 37 4.85 13.51 7.83
N GLU A 38 3.68 13.23 7.25
CA GLU A 38 3.16 11.86 7.10
C GLU A 38 4.08 11.02 6.21
N ARG A 39 4.54 11.54 5.07
CA ARG A 39 5.48 10.85 4.17
C ARG A 39 6.80 10.52 4.89
N ARG A 40 7.30 11.44 5.72
CA ARG A 40 8.55 11.25 6.46
C ARG A 40 8.41 10.19 7.55
N LEU A 41 7.26 10.13 8.23
CA LEU A 41 6.96 9.07 9.19
C LEU A 41 6.88 7.69 8.51
N GLU A 42 6.23 7.60 7.34
CA GLU A 42 6.17 6.36 6.55
C GLU A 42 7.58 5.89 6.12
N GLN A 43 8.45 6.81 5.70
CA GLN A 43 9.85 6.48 5.37
C GLN A 43 10.62 5.93 6.57
N LEU A 44 10.44 6.52 7.76
CA LEU A 44 11.08 6.03 8.98
C LEU A 44 10.58 4.61 9.35
N GLU A 45 9.28 4.37 9.26
CA GLU A 45 8.68 3.05 9.50
C GLU A 45 9.24 1.99 8.54
N GLN A 46 9.37 2.32 7.25
CA GLN A 46 9.99 1.43 6.26
C GLN A 46 11.46 1.13 6.59
N LEU A 47 12.23 2.12 7.02
CA LEU A 47 13.64 1.92 7.41
C LEU A 47 13.76 1.03 8.64
N GLU A 48 12.91 1.22 9.65
CA GLU A 48 12.87 0.36 10.84
C GLU A 48 12.50 -1.08 10.47
N GLN A 49 11.52 -1.26 9.57
CA GLN A 49 11.13 -2.57 9.08
C GLN A 49 12.27 -3.28 8.34
N LEU A 50 13.01 -2.56 7.50
CA LEU A 50 14.18 -3.10 6.81
C LEU A 50 15.31 -3.47 7.78
N ALA A 51 15.57 -2.62 8.78
CA ALA A 51 16.55 -2.92 9.83
C ALA A 51 16.18 -4.17 10.63
N GLN A 52 14.89 -4.33 10.96
CA GLN A 52 14.38 -5.50 11.66
C GLN A 52 14.52 -6.78 10.81
N LEU A 53 14.18 -6.72 9.53
CA LEU A 53 14.36 -7.85 8.60
C LEU A 53 15.84 -8.25 8.48
N ARG A 54 16.75 -7.28 8.42
CA ARG A 54 18.20 -7.54 8.38
C ARG A 54 18.69 -8.22 9.66
N ALA A 55 18.27 -7.72 10.83
CA ALA A 55 18.63 -8.32 12.11
C ALA A 55 18.13 -9.77 12.22
N MET A 56 16.93 -10.06 11.71
CA MET A 56 16.40 -11.42 11.63
C MET A 56 17.26 -12.33 10.73
N GLN A 57 17.69 -11.86 9.57
CA GLN A 57 18.56 -12.63 8.67
C GLN A 57 19.94 -12.93 9.28
N GLU A 58 20.55 -11.95 9.96
CA GLU A 58 21.83 -12.12 10.63
C GLU A 58 21.74 -13.13 11.79
N SER A 59 20.65 -13.10 12.56
CA SER A 59 20.41 -14.08 13.63
C SER A 59 20.22 -15.51 13.10
N ALA A 60 19.59 -15.67 11.93
CA ALA A 60 19.40 -16.97 11.30
C ALA A 60 20.72 -17.56 10.74
N ALA A 61 21.61 -16.71 10.21
CA ALA A 61 22.91 -17.15 9.69
C ALA A 61 23.86 -17.62 10.82
N GLY A 62 23.89 -16.90 11.95
CA GLY A 62 24.75 -17.22 13.09
C GLY A 62 24.41 -18.52 13.84
N SER A 63 23.22 -19.09 13.61
CA SER A 63 22.78 -20.32 14.28
C SER A 63 23.34 -21.61 13.65
N THR A 64 24.01 -21.55 12.49
CA THR A 64 24.48 -22.76 11.77
C THR A 64 25.92 -23.19 12.08
N GLU A 65 26.65 -22.39 12.86
CA GLU A 65 28.08 -22.63 13.16
C GLU A 65 28.32 -23.29 14.53
N GLY A 66 27.29 -23.34 15.40
CA GLY A 66 27.36 -23.99 16.72
C GLY A 66 27.21 -25.52 16.72
N ASP A 67 26.60 -26.11 15.69
CA ASP A 67 26.25 -27.56 15.69
C ASP A 67 27.30 -28.47 15.03
N ARG A 68 28.39 -27.94 14.44
CA ARG A 68 29.44 -28.76 13.82
C ARG A 68 30.62 -29.11 14.73
N ALA A 69 30.67 -28.60 15.97
CA ALA A 69 31.78 -28.88 16.90
C ALA A 69 31.59 -30.13 17.78
N ALA A 70 30.47 -30.86 17.67
CA ALA A 70 30.15 -32.00 18.53
C ALA A 70 30.16 -33.39 17.82
N ALA A 71 30.92 -33.54 16.73
CA ALA A 71 31.07 -34.83 16.05
C ALA A 71 32.54 -35.12 15.71
N GLY A 72 33.33 -35.47 16.73
CA GLY A 72 34.74 -35.84 16.56
C GLY A 72 35.28 -36.58 17.76
N GLY A 73 34.85 -37.83 17.94
CA GLY A 73 35.34 -38.67 19.04
C GLY A 73 34.83 -40.11 18.93
N VAL A 74 35.26 -40.85 17.92
CA VAL A 74 35.26 -42.32 17.94
C VAL A 74 36.56 -42.79 17.27
N ASP A 75 37.50 -43.22 18.12
CA ASP A 75 38.65 -44.05 17.77
C ASP A 75 38.19 -45.46 17.39
N ASP A 76 38.74 -46.02 16.30
CA ASP A 76 39.13 -47.44 16.26
C ASP A 76 39.94 -47.79 14.98
N GLY A 77 41.22 -48.11 15.19
CA GLY A 77 41.74 -49.45 14.88
C GLY A 77 42.14 -49.87 13.45
N VAL A 78 43.47 -50.01 13.25
CA VAL A 78 44.16 -51.27 12.81
C VAL A 78 44.29 -51.63 11.30
N VAL A 79 45.54 -51.45 10.81
CA VAL A 79 46.45 -52.40 10.08
C VAL A 79 46.34 -52.66 8.55
N ALA A 80 47.38 -52.17 7.88
CA ALA A 80 48.30 -52.74 6.86
C ALA A 80 47.81 -53.37 5.53
N GLY A 81 48.51 -53.00 4.45
CA GLY A 81 48.60 -53.81 3.24
C GLY A 81 49.14 -53.06 2.02
N THR A 82 50.44 -53.16 1.77
CA THR A 82 51.18 -52.64 0.61
C THR A 82 50.69 -53.16 -0.75
N GLY A 83 50.69 -52.31 -1.79
CA GLY A 83 50.49 -52.75 -3.17
C GLY A 83 50.85 -51.69 -4.21
N LEU A 84 52.00 -51.88 -4.86
CA LEU A 84 52.51 -51.13 -6.00
C LEU A 84 51.53 -51.16 -7.19
N SER A 85 51.37 -50.05 -7.92
CA SER A 85 51.45 -49.99 -9.40
C SER A 85 51.10 -48.61 -9.97
N ARG A 86 52.07 -48.01 -10.68
CA ARG A 86 51.85 -47.12 -11.84
C ARG A 86 51.75 -48.03 -13.08
N PRO A 87 51.05 -47.69 -14.19
CA PRO A 87 51.46 -46.53 -14.99
C PRO A 87 50.42 -45.85 -15.93
N ARG A 88 50.89 -44.72 -16.50
CA ARG A 88 50.73 -44.20 -17.88
C ARG A 88 49.42 -43.56 -18.39
N ARG A 89 49.59 -42.26 -18.69
CA ARG A 89 49.35 -41.53 -19.96
C ARG A 89 47.95 -41.57 -20.61
N GLY A 90 47.32 -40.41 -20.62
CA GLY A 90 46.39 -39.95 -21.66
C GLY A 90 46.28 -38.42 -21.60
N ARG A 91 46.55 -37.74 -22.71
CA ARG A 91 46.67 -36.28 -22.89
C ARG A 91 45.38 -35.75 -23.58
N PRO A 92 45.29 -34.47 -23.98
CA PRO A 92 44.39 -33.44 -23.43
C PRO A 92 43.25 -33.01 -24.38
N TRP A 93 42.27 -32.23 -23.90
CA TRP A 93 41.56 -31.27 -24.77
C TRP A 93 41.08 -30.03 -23.99
N PHE A 94 41.13 -28.92 -24.72
CA PHE A 94 40.91 -27.50 -24.46
C PHE A 94 39.59 -27.20 -23.70
N ALA A 95 39.42 -26.13 -22.91
CA ALA A 95 39.53 -24.74 -23.32
C ALA A 95 39.68 -23.77 -22.13
N ARG A 96 40.36 -22.65 -22.38
CA ARG A 96 40.45 -21.46 -21.51
C ARG A 96 39.30 -20.51 -21.83
N PRO A 97 38.80 -19.72 -20.87
CA PRO A 97 38.29 -18.39 -21.16
C PRO A 97 39.35 -17.33 -20.80
N VAL A 98 39.52 -16.38 -21.73
CA VAL A 98 40.21 -15.11 -21.55
C VAL A 98 39.11 -14.06 -21.37
N VAL A 99 39.14 -13.31 -20.26
CA VAL A 99 38.47 -12.00 -20.11
C VAL A 99 39.41 -11.17 -19.21
N ALA A 100 40.33 -10.40 -19.81
CA ALA A 100 40.18 -8.99 -20.17
C ALA A 100 40.06 -8.08 -18.94
N ILE A 101 41.23 -7.60 -18.50
CA ILE A 101 41.40 -6.48 -17.58
C ILE A 101 41.11 -5.21 -18.38
N LEU A 102 40.08 -4.46 -17.99
CA LEU A 102 39.84 -3.10 -18.47
C LEU A 102 39.58 -2.24 -17.25
N GLY A 103 40.52 -1.32 -17.01
CA GLY A 103 40.50 -0.38 -15.90
C GLY A 103 39.36 0.63 -16.02
N ALA A 104 38.73 0.92 -14.89
CA ALA A 104 37.95 2.13 -14.71
C ALA A 104 38.81 3.13 -13.93
N ALA A 105 39.21 4.20 -14.61
CA ALA A 105 39.81 5.36 -14.00
C ALA A 105 38.76 6.08 -13.15
N VAL A 106 39.11 6.33 -11.89
CA VAL A 106 38.40 7.27 -11.01
C VAL A 106 38.77 8.68 -11.46
N ALA A 107 37.82 9.40 -12.05
CA ALA A 107 37.90 10.83 -12.24
C ALA A 107 36.81 11.49 -11.40
N VAL A 108 37.21 11.95 -10.21
CA VAL A 108 36.46 12.93 -9.43
C VAL A 108 36.59 14.26 -10.16
N ALA A 109 35.50 14.68 -10.82
CA ALA A 109 35.35 16.04 -11.33
C ALA A 109 34.14 16.66 -10.63
N VAL A 110 34.46 17.41 -9.58
CA VAL A 110 33.59 18.41 -8.95
C VAL A 110 33.37 19.53 -9.98
N GLY A 111 32.12 19.78 -10.37
CA GLY A 111 31.80 20.93 -11.22
C GLY A 111 30.43 20.87 -11.88
N GLY A 112 29.42 21.40 -11.17
CA GLY A 112 28.23 22.08 -11.70
C GLY A 112 27.56 21.55 -12.97
N GLY A 113 26.42 20.88 -12.81
CA GLY A 113 25.50 20.60 -13.90
C GLY A 113 24.73 19.31 -13.68
N LEU A 114 23.85 19.30 -12.67
CA LEU A 114 22.82 18.26 -12.58
C LEU A 114 21.85 18.50 -13.73
N ALA A 115 22.14 17.90 -14.89
CA ALA A 115 21.13 17.57 -15.87
C ALA A 115 20.21 16.54 -15.20
N VAL A 116 19.21 17.06 -14.49
CA VAL A 116 18.00 16.30 -14.20
C VAL A 116 17.54 15.80 -15.56
N ALA A 117 17.55 14.49 -15.75
CA ALA A 117 16.78 13.88 -16.82
C ALA A 117 15.32 14.23 -16.53
N LEU A 118 14.90 15.38 -17.07
CA LEU A 118 13.52 15.77 -17.11
C LEU A 118 12.85 14.73 -17.99
N ASP A 119 12.10 13.86 -17.34
CA ASP A 119 11.18 12.96 -18.01
C ASP A 119 10.25 13.84 -18.89
N PRO A 120 10.21 13.63 -20.22
CA PRO A 120 9.53 14.55 -21.14
C PRO A 120 8.00 14.39 -21.14
N TRP A 121 7.41 13.88 -20.05
CA TRP A 121 5.99 13.54 -19.93
C TRP A 121 5.23 14.37 -18.89
N SER A 122 5.71 15.58 -18.56
CA SER A 122 4.80 16.62 -18.03
C SER A 122 4.14 17.35 -19.21
N GLY A 123 3.40 16.60 -20.02
CA GLY A 123 2.26 17.20 -20.69
C GLY A 123 1.34 17.66 -19.59
N ALA A 124 1.37 18.95 -19.27
CA ALA A 124 0.42 19.60 -18.36
C ALA A 124 -0.98 19.63 -19.01
N GLY A 125 -1.49 18.43 -19.29
CA GLY A 125 -2.89 18.20 -19.55
C GLY A 125 -3.65 18.40 -18.25
N GLU A 126 -4.90 18.80 -18.39
CA GLU A 126 -5.83 18.83 -17.27
C GLU A 126 -5.86 17.45 -16.61
N PRO A 127 -5.83 17.35 -15.27
CA PRO A 127 -5.88 16.06 -14.59
C PRO A 127 -7.13 15.29 -15.04
N PRO A 128 -7.04 13.95 -15.24
CA PRO A 128 -8.15 13.17 -15.75
C PRO A 128 -9.36 13.30 -14.81
N ARG A 129 -10.56 13.43 -15.39
CA ARG A 129 -11.79 13.63 -14.62
C ARG A 129 -12.75 12.47 -14.79
N GLY A 130 -13.46 12.13 -13.72
CA GLY A 130 -14.46 11.08 -13.76
C GLY A 130 -13.93 9.78 -14.37
N LEU A 131 -14.61 9.28 -15.40
CA LEU A 131 -14.24 7.99 -16.00
C LEU A 131 -12.88 7.99 -16.72
N GLU A 132 -12.34 9.15 -17.10
CA GLU A 132 -11.01 9.26 -17.73
C GLU A 132 -9.89 8.78 -16.79
N VAL A 133 -10.13 8.77 -15.48
CA VAL A 133 -9.18 8.26 -14.48
C VAL A 133 -8.81 6.80 -14.76
N PHE A 134 -9.74 6.01 -15.31
CA PHE A 134 -9.51 4.60 -15.65
C PHE A 134 -8.65 4.41 -16.91
N GLU A 135 -8.45 5.45 -17.71
CA GLU A 135 -7.61 5.40 -18.92
C GLU A 135 -6.14 5.72 -18.61
N ARG A 136 -5.85 6.24 -17.40
CA ARG A 136 -4.48 6.50 -16.94
C ARG A 136 -3.71 5.19 -16.77
N ALA A 137 -2.42 5.20 -17.12
CA ALA A 137 -1.53 4.08 -16.84
C ALA A 137 -1.41 3.86 -15.31
N ASP A 138 -1.33 2.60 -14.88
CA ASP A 138 -1.08 2.27 -13.48
C ASP A 138 0.22 2.95 -13.01
N ASP A 139 0.18 3.58 -11.84
CA ASP A 139 1.35 4.11 -11.17
C ASP A 139 1.47 3.61 -9.72
N ASP A 140 2.56 3.99 -9.05
CA ASP A 140 2.81 3.56 -7.67
C ASP A 140 1.78 4.14 -6.67
N VAL A 141 1.10 5.26 -7.00
CA VAL A 141 0.07 5.83 -6.10
C VAL A 141 -1.26 5.08 -6.21
N ASP A 142 -1.46 4.34 -7.29
CA ASP A 142 -2.57 3.40 -7.47
C ASP A 142 -2.38 2.09 -6.70
N ALA A 143 -1.23 1.89 -6.04
CA ALA A 143 -0.94 0.68 -5.30
C ALA A 143 -1.98 0.43 -4.19
N ALA A 144 -2.91 -0.48 -4.50
CA ALA A 144 -3.92 -0.91 -3.56
C ALA A 144 -3.28 -1.69 -2.40
N PRO A 145 -3.84 -1.59 -1.18
CA PRO A 145 -3.59 -2.58 -0.14
C PRO A 145 -3.72 -3.99 -0.71
N ARG A 146 -2.76 -4.88 -0.40
CA ARG A 146 -2.75 -6.26 -0.93
C ARG A 146 -4.05 -7.02 -0.68
N ALA A 147 -4.74 -6.70 0.43
CA ALA A 147 -6.04 -7.26 0.76
C ALA A 147 -7.11 -6.95 -0.31
N PHE A 148 -7.08 -5.77 -0.92
CA PHE A 148 -8.03 -5.39 -1.97
C PHE A 148 -7.72 -6.16 -3.25
N VAL A 149 -6.45 -6.19 -3.67
CA VAL A 149 -6.03 -6.94 -4.86
C VAL A 149 -6.39 -8.41 -4.76
N ALA A 150 -6.29 -8.99 -3.56
CA ALA A 150 -6.65 -10.39 -3.31
C ALA A 150 -8.17 -10.64 -3.35
N ALA A 151 -8.98 -9.67 -2.95
CA ALA A 151 -10.44 -9.79 -2.89
C ALA A 151 -11.14 -9.37 -4.20
N LEU A 152 -10.52 -8.46 -4.95
CA LEU A 152 -11.03 -7.94 -6.20
C LEU A 152 -10.68 -8.89 -7.37
N GLY A 153 -11.61 -9.06 -8.30
CA GLY A 153 -11.37 -9.79 -9.53
C GLY A 153 -10.33 -9.09 -10.42
N ARG A 154 -9.77 -9.81 -11.39
CA ARG A 154 -8.72 -9.28 -12.29
C ARG A 154 -9.16 -8.01 -13.04
N GLU A 155 -10.43 -7.94 -13.44
CA GLU A 155 -10.99 -6.78 -14.16
C GLU A 155 -11.04 -5.54 -13.27
N ALA A 156 -11.51 -5.70 -12.03
CA ALA A 156 -11.53 -4.64 -11.03
C ALA A 156 -10.11 -4.14 -10.70
N VAL A 157 -9.15 -5.05 -10.53
CA VAL A 157 -7.74 -4.70 -10.26
C VAL A 157 -7.13 -3.89 -11.41
N ALA A 158 -7.43 -4.25 -12.67
CA ALA A 158 -6.88 -3.57 -13.84
C ALA A 158 -7.35 -2.11 -14.01
N THR A 159 -8.45 -1.74 -13.34
CA THR A 159 -9.03 -0.39 -13.36
C THR A 159 -8.94 0.30 -12.01
N PHE A 160 -8.16 -0.26 -11.07
CA PHE A 160 -8.06 0.25 -9.72
C PHE A 160 -7.22 1.52 -9.67
N ARG A 161 -7.80 2.63 -9.24
CA ARG A 161 -7.16 3.95 -9.27
C ARG A 161 -7.33 4.67 -7.95
N ASN A 162 -6.27 5.25 -7.42
CA ASN A 162 -6.37 6.17 -6.30
C ASN A 162 -6.84 7.55 -6.81
N ILE A 163 -7.87 8.10 -6.18
CA ILE A 163 -8.43 9.43 -6.52
C ILE A 163 -8.21 10.45 -5.41
N GLY A 164 -7.27 10.16 -4.50
CA GLY A 164 -6.81 11.06 -3.47
C GLY A 164 -7.11 10.59 -2.05
N ARG A 165 -7.01 11.54 -1.13
CA ARG A 165 -7.19 11.34 0.31
C ARG A 165 -8.16 12.37 0.86
N ALA A 166 -9.16 11.91 1.60
CA ALA A 166 -10.14 12.76 2.26
C ALA A 166 -10.30 12.33 3.72
N VAL A 167 -10.18 13.29 4.64
CA VAL A 167 -10.45 13.09 6.08
C VAL A 167 -9.73 11.86 6.66
N GLY A 168 -8.44 11.71 6.32
CA GLY A 168 -7.62 10.58 6.78
C GLY A 168 -7.93 9.23 6.14
N HIS A 169 -8.73 9.20 5.07
CA HIS A 169 -9.01 8.01 4.27
C HIS A 169 -8.37 8.16 2.89
N ASP A 170 -7.63 7.14 2.47
CA ASP A 170 -7.25 6.98 1.08
C ASP A 170 -8.49 6.48 0.31
N VAL A 171 -8.74 7.02 -0.88
CA VAL A 171 -9.94 6.72 -1.66
C VAL A 171 -9.54 6.17 -3.02
N TRP A 172 -10.09 5.02 -3.36
CA TRP A 172 -9.87 4.36 -4.63
C TRP A 172 -11.18 4.11 -5.34
N VAL A 173 -11.08 4.01 -6.66
CA VAL A 173 -12.19 3.66 -7.54
C VAL A 173 -11.75 2.58 -8.50
N PHE A 174 -12.71 1.78 -8.95
CA PHE A 174 -12.50 0.75 -9.95
C PHE A 174 -13.79 0.49 -10.72
N ARG A 175 -13.67 -0.18 -11.86
CA ARG A 175 -14.80 -0.67 -12.64
C ARG A 175 -15.01 -2.15 -12.39
N ASP A 176 -16.26 -2.53 -12.21
CA ASP A 176 -16.68 -3.93 -12.22
C ASP A 176 -17.81 -4.08 -13.24
N GLY A 177 -17.47 -4.63 -14.42
CA GLY A 177 -18.37 -4.64 -15.57
C GLY A 177 -18.84 -3.23 -15.98
N ARG A 178 -20.11 -2.92 -15.70
CA ARG A 178 -20.75 -1.61 -15.99
C ARG A 178 -20.96 -0.74 -14.76
N ASP A 179 -20.43 -1.17 -13.62
CA ASP A 179 -20.53 -0.43 -12.38
C ASP A 179 -19.20 0.27 -12.09
N VAL A 180 -19.33 1.43 -11.46
CA VAL A 180 -18.23 2.23 -10.91
C VAL A 180 -18.31 2.07 -9.41
N CYS A 181 -17.23 1.60 -8.82
CA CYS A 181 -17.13 1.35 -7.40
C CYS A 181 -16.14 2.32 -6.75
N MET A 182 -16.39 2.69 -5.50
CA MET A 182 -15.54 3.50 -4.66
C MET A 182 -15.27 2.77 -3.34
N ILE A 183 -14.01 2.77 -2.91
CA ILE A 183 -13.57 2.30 -1.60
C ILE A 183 -12.88 3.46 -0.89
N ALA A 184 -13.28 3.72 0.35
CA ALA A 184 -12.54 4.57 1.28
C ALA A 184 -11.95 3.70 2.40
N GLN A 185 -10.64 3.81 2.62
CA GLN A 185 -9.97 3.08 3.69
C GLN A 185 -9.10 4.00 4.53
N ARG A 186 -9.16 3.79 5.84
CA ARG A 186 -8.24 4.38 6.78
C ARG A 186 -7.10 3.41 7.08
N ARG A 187 -5.85 3.83 6.89
CA ARG A 187 -4.71 3.07 7.43
C ARG A 187 -4.67 3.18 8.96
N PRO A 188 -4.31 2.12 9.71
CA PRO A 188 -3.85 0.79 9.29
C PRO A 188 -4.97 -0.27 9.24
N TRP A 189 -6.24 0.14 9.07
CA TRP A 189 -7.37 -0.77 9.26
C TRP A 189 -7.56 -1.66 8.05
N SER A 190 -7.82 -2.93 8.30
CA SER A 190 -7.91 -3.96 7.26
C SER A 190 -9.35 -4.23 6.81
N SER A 191 -10.35 -3.64 7.49
CA SER A 191 -11.72 -3.61 6.98
C SER A 191 -11.89 -2.47 5.99
N TRP A 192 -12.64 -2.73 4.93
CA TRP A 192 -12.98 -1.75 3.93
C TRP A 192 -14.41 -2.00 3.47
N GLY A 193 -15.02 -0.95 2.92
CA GLY A 193 -16.23 -1.15 2.16
C GLY A 193 -16.29 -0.38 0.87
N ALA A 194 -16.90 -1.03 -0.11
CA ALA A 194 -17.17 -0.45 -1.41
C ALA A 194 -18.61 0.03 -1.48
N ASN A 195 -18.84 1.17 -2.14
CA ASN A 195 -20.13 1.50 -2.73
C ASN A 195 -19.98 1.38 -4.24
N CYS A 196 -21.00 0.87 -4.93
CA CYS A 196 -21.00 0.74 -6.39
C CYS A 196 -22.29 1.32 -6.97
N VAL A 197 -22.15 2.01 -8.10
CA VAL A 197 -23.27 2.53 -8.88
C VAL A 197 -23.07 2.19 -10.34
N SER A 198 -24.15 2.02 -11.09
CA SER A 198 -24.02 1.88 -12.54
C SER A 198 -23.35 3.10 -13.15
N GLU A 199 -22.59 2.90 -14.22
CA GLU A 199 -21.92 3.97 -14.96
C GLU A 199 -22.92 5.06 -15.38
N THR A 200 -24.14 4.69 -15.77
CA THR A 200 -25.21 5.66 -16.07
C THR A 200 -25.63 6.49 -14.84
N LYS A 201 -25.67 5.91 -13.64
CA LYS A 201 -25.92 6.66 -12.40
C LYS A 201 -24.72 7.55 -12.07
N PHE A 202 -23.50 7.05 -12.22
CA PHE A 202 -22.27 7.84 -12.04
C PHE A 202 -22.24 9.07 -12.97
N MET A 203 -22.53 8.91 -14.25
CA MET A 203 -22.55 10.01 -15.21
C MET A 203 -23.60 11.08 -14.87
N ARG A 204 -24.70 10.71 -14.21
CA ARG A 204 -25.79 11.62 -13.85
C ARG A 204 -25.55 12.34 -12.52
N SER A 205 -25.03 11.64 -11.52
CA SER A 205 -24.99 12.14 -10.12
C SER A 205 -23.69 11.84 -9.38
N GLY A 206 -22.72 11.19 -10.03
CA GLY A 206 -21.52 10.68 -9.37
C GLY A 206 -21.79 9.48 -8.48
N ILE A 207 -20.82 9.20 -7.62
CA ILE A 207 -20.87 8.22 -6.55
C ILE A 207 -20.53 8.90 -5.22
N SER A 208 -21.24 8.51 -4.16
CA SER A 208 -20.98 8.99 -2.80
C SER A 208 -20.68 7.83 -1.87
N GLN A 209 -19.82 8.04 -0.87
CA GLN A 209 -19.57 7.10 0.23
C GLN A 209 -19.62 7.86 1.55
N PHE A 210 -20.30 7.31 2.57
CA PHE A 210 -20.51 8.01 3.84
C PHE A 210 -19.74 7.40 5.00
N ILE A 211 -18.93 8.18 5.70
CA ILE A 211 -18.20 7.71 6.88
C ILE A 211 -18.91 8.29 8.10
N THR A 212 -19.55 7.42 8.86
CA THR A 212 -20.32 7.80 10.05
C THR A 212 -19.42 8.20 11.21
N TYR A 213 -19.98 8.90 12.18
CA TYR A 213 -19.26 9.32 13.39
C TYR A 213 -18.51 8.18 14.09
N ASP A 214 -19.12 6.99 14.18
CA ASP A 214 -18.56 5.84 14.90
C ASP A 214 -17.38 5.19 14.17
N GLU A 215 -17.33 5.32 12.84
CA GLU A 215 -16.22 4.84 12.02
C GLU A 215 -14.95 5.70 12.20
N PHE A 216 -15.11 6.95 12.65
CA PHE A 216 -13.98 7.75 13.08
C PHE A 216 -13.58 7.40 14.52
N SER A 217 -12.50 6.64 14.67
CA SER A 217 -11.85 6.42 15.97
C SER A 217 -10.83 7.53 16.33
N GLY A 218 -10.80 7.92 17.61
CA GLY A 218 -9.76 8.78 18.18
C GLY A 218 -9.79 10.25 17.75
N GLN A 219 -8.60 10.86 17.61
CA GLN A 219 -8.42 12.29 17.30
C GLN A 219 -8.55 12.65 15.81
N ALA A 220 -8.92 11.70 14.94
CA ALA A 220 -9.03 11.93 13.50
C ALA A 220 -10.40 12.44 13.06
N ARG A 221 -11.29 12.77 14.00
CA ARG A 221 -12.62 13.29 13.69
C ARG A 221 -12.50 14.73 13.18
N PRO A 222 -13.06 15.03 12.00
CA PRO A 222 -13.16 16.42 11.57
C PRO A 222 -14.06 17.21 12.51
N ALA A 223 -13.73 18.48 12.75
CA ALA A 223 -14.55 19.36 13.55
C ALA A 223 -15.94 19.53 12.92
N GLY A 224 -16.96 19.56 13.78
CA GLY A 224 -18.35 19.63 13.36
C GLY A 224 -18.98 18.27 13.07
N LEU A 225 -18.22 17.18 13.09
CA LEU A 225 -18.77 15.83 13.03
C LEU A 225 -19.28 15.39 14.41
N ASP A 226 -20.58 15.18 14.51
CA ASP A 226 -21.29 14.61 15.67
C ASP A 226 -22.09 13.35 15.30
N TYR A 227 -22.71 12.70 16.29
CA TYR A 227 -23.48 11.46 16.11
C TYR A 227 -24.69 11.58 15.17
N SER A 228 -25.15 12.79 14.85
CA SER A 228 -26.25 13.05 13.91
C SER A 228 -25.77 13.39 12.50
N SER A 229 -24.46 13.29 12.26
CA SER A 229 -23.80 13.64 11.01
C SER A 229 -22.88 12.53 10.50
N ALA A 230 -22.53 12.62 9.22
CA ALA A 230 -21.59 11.75 8.55
C ALA A 230 -20.71 12.59 7.61
N VAL A 231 -19.50 12.11 7.31
CA VAL A 231 -18.72 12.64 6.20
C VAL A 231 -19.23 12.01 4.92
N GLU A 232 -19.66 12.81 3.96
CA GLU A 232 -19.95 12.36 2.59
C GLU A 232 -18.70 12.60 1.73
N LEU A 233 -18.11 11.52 1.24
CA LEU A 233 -17.13 11.54 0.15
C LEU A 233 -17.90 11.49 -1.17
N THR A 234 -17.57 12.36 -2.11
CA THR A 234 -18.24 12.43 -3.42
C THR A 234 -17.20 12.43 -4.52
N TRP A 235 -17.47 11.68 -5.59
CA TRP A 235 -16.71 11.74 -6.83
C TRP A 235 -17.67 11.74 -8.02
N THR A 236 -17.53 12.74 -8.89
CA THR A 236 -18.45 12.94 -10.01
C THR A 236 -17.71 12.85 -11.34
N ASN A 237 -18.46 12.83 -12.44
CA ASN A 237 -17.87 12.86 -13.78
C ASN A 237 -17.03 14.13 -14.04
N GLY A 238 -17.25 15.21 -13.30
CA GLY A 238 -16.47 16.44 -13.40
C GLY A 238 -15.31 16.54 -12.40
N SER A 239 -15.20 15.60 -11.46
CA SER A 239 -14.21 15.67 -10.38
C SER A 239 -12.89 15.05 -10.83
N ALA A 240 -11.79 15.77 -10.61
CA ALA A 240 -10.42 15.26 -10.80
C ALA A 240 -9.92 14.48 -9.57
N GLU A 241 -10.52 14.72 -8.41
CA GLU A 241 -10.15 14.17 -7.12
C GLU A 241 -11.40 13.99 -6.24
N VAL A 242 -11.29 13.24 -5.15
CA VAL A 242 -12.40 13.04 -4.22
C VAL A 242 -12.70 14.34 -3.45
N GLU A 243 -13.97 14.71 -3.42
CA GLU A 243 -14.49 15.84 -2.65
C GLU A 243 -15.14 15.32 -1.36
N TRP A 244 -15.22 16.15 -0.31
CA TRP A 244 -15.86 15.73 0.93
C TRP A 244 -16.63 16.86 1.62
N SER A 245 -17.67 16.50 2.37
CA SER A 245 -18.44 17.42 3.21
C SER A 245 -19.01 16.71 4.44
N ILE A 246 -19.46 17.47 5.44
CA ILE A 246 -20.22 16.93 6.58
C ILE A 246 -21.71 17.12 6.30
N VAL A 247 -22.47 16.04 6.35
CA VAL A 247 -23.90 16.02 6.06
C VAL A 247 -24.69 15.37 7.21
N PRO A 248 -26.01 15.59 7.30
CA PRO A 248 -26.85 14.86 8.25
C PRO A 248 -26.79 13.35 7.99
N ALA A 249 -26.69 12.54 9.05
CA ALA A 249 -26.62 11.08 8.97
C ALA A 249 -27.86 10.46 8.30
N SER A 250 -29.00 11.17 8.33
CA SER A 250 -30.22 10.78 7.59
C SER A 250 -30.00 10.66 6.07
N ARG A 251 -29.02 11.38 5.50
CA ARG A 251 -28.64 11.26 4.09
C ARG A 251 -27.88 9.94 3.82
N ALA A 252 -26.99 9.55 4.71
CA ALA A 252 -26.21 8.32 4.61
C ALA A 252 -27.09 7.06 4.67
N ALA A 253 -28.20 7.12 5.39
CA ALA A 253 -29.14 6.01 5.54
C ALA A 253 -29.95 5.67 4.28
N VAL A 254 -30.01 6.58 3.29
CA VAL A 254 -30.86 6.43 2.10
C VAL A 254 -30.11 5.76 0.94
N ASP A 255 -28.79 5.95 0.84
CA ASP A 255 -28.04 5.72 -0.39
C ASP A 255 -26.98 4.59 -0.33
N GLY A 256 -26.73 3.99 0.83
CA GLY A 256 -25.61 3.05 1.01
C GLY A 256 -25.99 1.57 0.94
N VAL A 257 -25.61 0.89 -0.16
CA VAL A 257 -25.28 -0.54 -0.06
C VAL A 257 -23.85 -0.61 0.44
N TRP A 258 -23.69 -0.91 1.72
CA TRP A 258 -22.38 -1.04 2.37
C TRP A 258 -21.85 -2.46 2.17
N VAL A 259 -20.79 -2.60 1.39
CA VAL A 259 -20.10 -3.88 1.26
C VAL A 259 -19.02 -3.96 2.34
N TRP A 260 -19.27 -4.59 3.48
CA TRP A 260 -18.22 -4.79 4.48
C TRP A 260 -17.42 -6.05 4.16
N VAL A 261 -16.14 -5.89 3.79
CA VAL A 261 -15.23 -7.03 3.62
C VAL A 261 -14.39 -7.17 4.88
N PRO A 262 -14.55 -8.26 5.66
CA PRO A 262 -13.66 -8.52 6.78
C PRO A 262 -12.24 -8.63 6.25
N ALA A 263 -11.31 -7.99 6.94
CA ALA A 263 -9.95 -8.49 6.96
C ALA A 263 -10.02 -9.95 7.38
N SER A 264 -9.47 -10.87 6.58
CA SER A 264 -9.36 -12.27 6.95
C SER A 264 -8.89 -12.35 8.40
N ALA A 265 -9.80 -12.70 9.31
CA ALA A 265 -9.45 -12.96 10.68
C ALA A 265 -8.44 -14.10 10.65
N ASP A 266 -7.50 -14.12 11.60
CA ASP A 266 -6.47 -15.14 11.77
C ASP A 266 -7.01 -16.59 11.99
N GLY A 267 -8.27 -16.88 11.63
CA GLY A 267 -8.95 -18.16 11.70
C GLY A 267 -9.45 -18.67 10.35
N GLY A 268 -8.52 -18.95 9.42
CA GLY A 268 -8.63 -20.02 8.41
C GLY A 268 -9.76 -20.00 7.37
N SER A 269 -10.65 -19.00 7.38
CA SER A 269 -11.66 -18.82 6.34
C SER A 269 -11.05 -18.00 5.21
N VAL A 270 -11.06 -18.56 3.99
CA VAL A 270 -10.65 -17.83 2.79
C VAL A 270 -11.52 -16.58 2.72
N PRO A 271 -10.95 -15.36 2.61
CA PRO A 271 -11.75 -14.17 2.43
C PRO A 271 -12.63 -14.38 1.20
N MET A 272 -13.95 -14.25 1.36
CA MET A 272 -14.86 -14.29 0.22
C MET A 272 -14.42 -13.24 -0.79
N THR A 273 -14.30 -13.66 -2.04
CA THR A 273 -14.01 -12.74 -3.14
C THR A 273 -15.19 -11.78 -3.31
N TYR A 274 -14.93 -10.62 -3.90
CA TYR A 274 -15.97 -9.64 -4.19
C TYR A 274 -17.12 -10.23 -5.02
N GLU A 275 -16.83 -11.11 -5.99
CA GLU A 275 -17.83 -11.83 -6.79
C GLU A 275 -18.69 -12.80 -5.95
N GLU A 276 -18.07 -13.54 -5.05
CA GLU A 276 -18.79 -14.45 -4.14
C GLU A 276 -19.71 -13.68 -3.20
N TRP A 277 -19.37 -12.43 -2.85
CA TRP A 277 -20.20 -11.61 -1.98
C TRP A 277 -21.29 -10.84 -2.73
N SER A 278 -20.99 -10.28 -3.91
CA SER A 278 -21.95 -9.49 -4.71
C SER A 278 -23.17 -10.33 -5.14
N THR A 279 -22.99 -11.65 -5.20
CA THR A 279 -24.05 -12.62 -5.49
C THR A 279 -24.93 -12.98 -4.28
N VAL A 280 -24.49 -12.72 -3.04
CA VAL A 280 -25.21 -13.08 -1.80
C VAL A 280 -26.23 -12.01 -1.38
N GLY A 281 -26.14 -10.79 -1.93
CA GLY A 281 -27.10 -9.71 -1.70
C GLY A 281 -26.95 -9.03 -0.32
N PRO A 282 -27.50 -7.82 -0.14
CA PRO A 282 -27.21 -6.91 0.98
C PRO A 282 -27.74 -7.35 2.36
N GLY A 283 -28.17 -8.61 2.55
CA GLY A 283 -28.81 -9.10 3.77
C GLY A 283 -27.92 -9.90 4.73
N ALA A 284 -26.71 -10.27 4.33
CA ALA A 284 -25.85 -11.19 5.10
C ALA A 284 -24.76 -10.45 5.89
N GLY A 285 -25.17 -9.58 6.82
CA GLY A 285 -24.26 -9.06 7.84
C GLY A 285 -24.03 -10.07 8.96
N PRO A 286 -22.82 -10.14 9.57
CA PRO A 286 -22.50 -11.13 10.62
C PRO A 286 -23.25 -10.93 11.95
N ASN A 287 -24.09 -9.90 12.08
CA ASN A 287 -24.89 -9.61 13.29
C ASN A 287 -26.38 -9.95 13.14
N GLY A 288 -26.77 -10.72 12.12
CA GLY A 288 -28.12 -11.25 11.98
C GLY A 288 -28.33 -12.59 12.69
N SER A 289 -28.19 -12.64 14.01
CA SER A 289 -28.64 -13.74 14.89
C SER A 289 -28.78 -13.27 16.33
#